data_AF-G9BAL7-F1
#
_entry.id   AF-G9BAL7-F1
#
_cell.length_a   1.000
_cell.length_b   1.000
_cell.length_c   1.000
_cell.angle_alpha   90.00
_cell.angle_beta   90.00
_cell.angle_gamma   90.00
#
_symmetry.space_group_name_H-M   'P 1'
#
loop_
_entity.id
_entity.type
_entity.pdbx_description
1 polymer ?
#
loop_
_entity_poly.entity_id
_entity_poly.type
_entity_poly.pdbx_seq_one_letter_code
_entity_poly.pdbx_strand_id
1 'polypeptide(L)' 'MKDRMDDMLNTIEEAGSDGIETRELLKTYYEKWGYRLSTIKGYVSDLEELERVKIAGTRIYHHKHPPPRGLVRSTR' A
#
# COMPACT_ATOMS: atom_id res chain seq x y z
N MET A 1 15.14 6.44 7.30
CA MET A 1 13.91 5.62 7.47
C MET A 1 12.77 6.17 6.63
N LYS A 2 12.61 7.50 6.53
CA LYS A 2 11.74 8.18 5.54
C LYS A 2 11.87 7.61 4.12
N ASP A 3 13.10 7.40 3.66
CA ASP A 3 13.38 7.00 2.26
C ASP A 3 12.70 5.69 1.82
N ARG A 4 12.42 4.76 2.74
CA ARG A 4 11.78 3.47 2.40
C ARG A 4 10.27 3.57 2.29
N MET A 5 9.63 4.30 3.21
CA MET A 5 8.20 4.56 3.13
C MET A 5 7.89 5.46 1.92
N ASP A 6 8.77 6.41 1.62
CA ASP A 6 8.65 7.26 0.42
C ASP A 6 8.81 6.44 -0.87
N ASP A 7 9.79 5.53 -0.95
CA ASP A 7 9.94 4.61 -2.09
C ASP A 7 8.70 3.71 -2.27
N MET A 8 8.17 3.14 -1.19
CA MET A 8 6.92 2.36 -1.21
C MET A 8 5.72 3.20 -1.65
N LEU A 9 5.60 4.42 -1.14
CA LEU A 9 4.51 5.32 -1.49
C LEU A 9 4.55 5.68 -2.97
N ASN A 10 5.73 5.95 -3.53
CA ASN A 10 5.91 6.22 -4.96
C ASN A 10 5.45 5.03 -5.82
N THR A 11 5.82 3.79 -5.46
CA THR A 11 5.35 2.61 -6.19
C THR A 11 3.82 2.45 -6.13
N ILE A 12 3.21 2.78 -4.99
CA ILE A 12 1.73 2.77 -4.86
C ILE A 12 1.10 3.91 -5.67
N GLU A 13 1.75 5.07 -5.76
CA GLU A 13 1.30 6.19 -6.60
C GLU A 13 1.37 5.85 -8.10
N GLU A 14 2.45 5.20 -8.54
CA GLU A 14 2.63 4.75 -9.94
C GLU A 14 1.57 3.73 -10.39
N ALA A 15 1.04 2.91 -9.46
CA ALA A 15 -0.06 1.99 -9.74
C ALA A 15 -1.39 2.71 -10.04
N GLY A 16 -1.50 4.00 -9.71
CA GLY A 16 -2.63 4.84 -10.05
C GLY A 16 -3.97 4.30 -9.53
N SER A 17 -5.00 4.36 -10.38
CA SER A 17 -6.38 4.02 -9.99
C SER A 17 -6.67 2.50 -9.96
N ASP A 18 -5.78 1.69 -10.52
CA ASP A 18 -5.90 0.23 -10.47
C ASP A 18 -5.52 -0.34 -9.10
N GLY A 19 -4.72 0.44 -8.34
CA GLY A 19 -4.11 0.03 -7.10
C GLY A 19 -3.09 -1.08 -7.31
N ILE A 20 -2.26 -1.33 -6.30
CA ILE A 20 -1.29 -2.43 -6.32
C ILE A 20 -1.78 -3.59 -5.48
N GLU A 21 -1.62 -4.82 -5.95
CA GLU A 21 -1.91 -6.01 -5.15
C GLU A 21 -0.99 -6.07 -3.94
N THR A 22 -1.58 -6.20 -2.75
CA THR A 22 -0.85 -6.23 -1.48
C THR A 22 0.19 -7.34 -1.47
N ARG A 23 -0.16 -8.52 -2.02
CA ARG A 23 0.77 -9.66 -2.08
C ARG A 23 1.97 -9.36 -2.99
N GLU A 24 1.75 -8.69 -4.11
CA GLU A 24 2.83 -8.32 -5.03
C GLU A 24 3.72 -7.26 -4.41
N LEU A 25 3.14 -6.20 -3.83
CA LEU A 25 3.88 -5.16 -3.11
C LEU A 25 4.78 -5.78 -2.02
N LEU A 26 4.20 -6.63 -1.17
CA LEU A 26 4.94 -7.27 -0.09
C LEU A 26 6.06 -8.18 -0.60
N LYS A 27 5.85 -8.91 -1.70
CA LYS A 27 6.87 -9.76 -2.31
C LYS A 27 8.01 -8.92 -2.89
N THR A 28 7.69 -7.88 -3.66
CA THR A 28 8.68 -6.97 -4.24
C THR A 28 9.57 -6.36 -3.17
N TYR A 29 8.98 -5.89 -2.07
CA TYR A 29 9.74 -5.27 -0.97
C TYR A 29 10.46 -6.26 -0.06
N TYR A 30 9.96 -7.50 0.01
CA TYR A 30 10.69 -8.60 0.66
C TYR A 30 11.99 -8.88 -0.08
N GLU A 31 11.92 -9.00 -1.41
CA GLU A 31 13.08 -9.23 -2.27
C GLU A 31 14.02 -8.01 -2.32
N LYS A 32 13.48 -6.78 -2.38
CA LYS A 32 14.27 -5.54 -2.48
C LYS A 32 14.98 -5.17 -1.18
N TRP A 33 14.36 -5.38 -0.02
CA TRP A 33 14.91 -4.92 1.27
C TRP A 33 15.43 -6.05 2.17
N GLY A 34 15.10 -7.30 1.88
CA GLY A 34 15.49 -8.45 2.72
C GLY A 34 14.81 -8.46 4.10
N TYR A 35 13.72 -7.71 4.28
CA TYR A 35 12.99 -7.64 5.54
C TYR A 35 11.92 -8.71 5.66
N ARG A 36 11.55 -9.05 6.89
CA ARG A 36 10.40 -9.93 7.15
C ARG A 36 9.12 -9.28 6.63
N LEU A 37 8.22 -10.09 6.08
CA LEU A 37 6.91 -9.64 5.60
C LEU A 37 6.11 -8.87 6.66
N SER A 38 6.27 -9.21 7.94
CA SER A 38 5.64 -8.49 9.06
C SER A 38 6.11 -7.03 9.17
N THR A 39 7.41 -6.78 8.96
CA THR A 39 7.98 -5.43 8.99
C THR A 39 7.47 -4.59 7.82
N ILE A 40 7.40 -5.20 6.62
CA ILE A 40 6.91 -4.53 5.42
C ILE A 40 5.42 -4.21 5.55
N LYS A 41 4.63 -5.16 6.09
CA LYS A 41 3.23 -4.90 6.46
C LYS A 41 3.10 -3.76 7.46
N GLY A 42 3.99 -3.67 8.44
CA GLY A 42 4.06 -2.55 9.37
C GLY A 42 4.14 -1.21 8.64
N TYR A 43 5.03 -1.07 7.66
CA TYR A 43 5.11 0.16 6.87
C TYR A 43 3.85 0.48 6.08
N VAL A 44 3.17 -0.54 5.53
CA VAL A 44 1.88 -0.33 4.84
C VAL A 44 0.81 0.14 5.83
N SER A 45 0.76 -0.44 7.03
CA SER A 45 -0.15 -0.01 8.10
C SER A 45 0.16 1.42 8.56
N ASP A 46 1.43 1.77 8.76
CA ASP A 46 1.83 3.13 9.11
C ASP A 46 1.41 4.14 8.02
N LEU A 47 1.55 3.79 6.74
CA LEU A 47 1.10 4.64 5.63
C LEU A 47 -0.42 4.79 5.58
N GLU A 48 -1.18 3.76 5.95
CA GLU A 48 -2.64 3.80 6.05
C GLU A 48 -3.09 4.67 7.24
N GLU A 49 -2.46 4.53 8.41
CA GLU A 49 -2.72 5.38 9.58
C GLU A 49 -2.41 6.86 9.33
N LEU A 50 -1.40 7.14 8.50
CA LEU A 50 -1.05 8.49 8.05
C LEU A 50 -1.93 9.00 6.90
N GLU A 51 -2.98 8.25 6.51
CA GLU A 51 -3.90 8.56 5.41
C GLU A 51 -3.20 8.80 4.06
N ARG A 52 -1.99 8.24 3.87
CA ARG A 52 -1.22 8.34 2.61
C ARG A 52 -1.68 7.32 1.58
N VAL A 53 -2.17 6.18 2.06
CA VAL A 53 -2.71 5.09 1.26
C VAL A 53 -4.03 4.61 1.85
N LYS A 54 -4.79 3.86 1.06
CA LYS A 54 -6.03 3.22 1.49
C LYS A 54 -6.04 1.78 1.02
N ILE A 55 -6.35 0.85 1.93
CA ILE A 55 -6.47 -0.57 1.59
C ILE A 55 -7.94 -0.87 1.26
N ALA A 56 -8.19 -1.48 0.11
CA ALA A 56 -9.51 -1.97 -0.26
C ALA A 56 -9.42 -3.37 -0.87
N GLY A 57 -9.97 -4.36 -0.17
CA GLY A 57 -9.86 -5.76 -0.55
C GLY A 57 -8.42 -6.25 -0.46
N THR A 58 -7.89 -6.74 -1.58
CA THR A 58 -6.49 -7.20 -1.69
C THR A 58 -5.54 -6.11 -2.21
N ARG A 59 -6.04 -4.90 -2.49
CA ARG A 59 -5.27 -3.85 -3.15
C ARG A 59 -5.06 -2.63 -2.27
N ILE A 60 -3.94 -1.96 -2.52
CA ILE A 60 -3.50 -0.74 -1.86
C ILE A 60 -3.54 0.38 -2.88
N TYR A 61 -4.16 1.49 -2.50
CA TYR A 61 -4.39 2.65 -3.36
C TYR A 61 -3.71 3.85 -2.74
N HIS A 62 -3.12 4.71 -3.57
CA HIS A 62 -2.61 5.99 -3.11
C HIS A 62 -3.77 6.92 -2.75
N HIS A 63 -3.63 7.80 -1.75
CA HIS A 63 -4.71 8.73 -1.37
C HIS A 63 -5.19 9.63 -2.53
N LYS A 64 -4.29 9.98 -3.48
CA LYS A 64 -4.64 10.74 -4.70
C LYS A 64 -5.47 9.92 -5.69
N HIS A 65 -5.39 8.60 -5.64
CA HIS A 65 -6.06 7.67 -6.55
C HIS A 65 -6.93 6.70 -5.75
N PRO A 66 -8.02 7.19 -5.13
CA PRO A 66 -8.81 6.37 -4.23
C PRO A 66 -9.47 5.19 -4.96
N PRO A 67 -9.76 4.10 -4.24
CA PRO A 67 -10.38 2.91 -4.83
C PRO A 67 -11.74 3.24 -5.48
N PRO A 68 -12.12 2.51 -6.54
CA PRO A 68 -13.43 2.65 -7.18
C PRO A 68 -14.58 2.52 -6.17
N ARG A 69 -15.63 3.33 -6.36
CA ARG A 69 -16.84 3.29 -5.53
C ARG A 69 -17.44 1.88 -5.59
N GLY A 70 -17.49 1.19 -4.45
CA GLY A 70 -18.00 -0.19 -4.32
C GLY A 70 -16.97 -1.22 -3.84
N LEU A 71 -15.66 -0.92 -3.91
CA LEU A 71 -14.59 -1.78 -3.38
C LEU A 71 -14.32 -1.56 -1.88
N VAL A 72 -14.63 -0.36 -1.38
CA VAL A 72 -14.55 -0.06 0.05
C VAL A 72 -15.74 -0.76 0.70
N ARG A 73 -15.49 -1.83 1.46
CA ARG A 73 -16.54 -2.44 2.29
C ARG A 73 -17.12 -1.33 3.16
N SER A 74 -18.41 -1.04 2.95
CA SER A 74 -19.21 -0.26 3.89
C SER A 74 -19.15 -1.01 5.22
N THR A 75 -18.34 -0.52 6.15
CA THR A 75 -18.50 -0.85 7.56
C THR A 75 -19.86 -0.27 7.93
N ARG A 76 -20.85 -1.16 7.99
CA ARG A 76 -22.21 -0.89 8.43
C ARG A 76 -22.25 -0.76 9.95
#